data_AF-A0A542BB43-F1
#
_entry.id   AF-A0A542BB43-F1
#
_cell.length_a   1.000
_cell.length_b   1.000
_cell.length_c   1.000
_cell.angle_alpha   90.00
_cell.angle_beta   90.00
_cell.angle_gamma   90.00
#
_symmetry.space_group_name_H-M   'P 1'
#
loop_
_entity.id
_entity.type
_entity.pdbx_description
1 polymer ?
#
loop_
_entity_poly.entity_id
_entity_poly.type
_entity_poly.pdbx_seq_one_letter_code
_entity_poly.pdbx_strand_id
1 'polypeptide(L)' 'MRITASNAAAAGQLVAATTTAALLRCLLHKGVLAPHDIREIYEAALLLLEEQQGAAPEHSAAFIAAREIIEDGLKD' A
#
# COMPACT_ATOMS: atom_id res chain seq x y z
N MET A 1 -0.27 17.01 -20.37
CA MET A 1 -0.84 15.81 -19.72
C MET A 1 -2.11 16.23 -18.99
N ARG A 2 -3.30 15.81 -19.47
CA ARG A 2 -4.58 16.24 -18.89
C ARG A 2 -4.96 15.24 -17.80
N ILE A 3 -4.93 15.67 -16.54
CA ILE A 3 -5.38 14.86 -15.41
C ILE A 3 -6.90 14.72 -15.54
N THR A 4 -7.38 13.49 -15.72
CA THR A 4 -8.81 13.18 -15.72
C THR A 4 -9.32 13.12 -14.27
N ALA A 5 -10.61 13.33 -14.05
CA ALA A 5 -11.20 13.22 -12.70
C ALA A 5 -10.96 11.82 -12.08
N SER A 6 -10.91 10.78 -12.91
CA SER A 6 -10.54 9.41 -12.51
C SER A 6 -9.08 9.32 -12.05
N ASN A 7 -8.13 9.94 -12.76
CA ASN A 7 -6.73 9.96 -12.34
C ASN A 7 -6.52 10.76 -11.04
N ALA A 8 -7.28 11.84 -10.84
CA ALA A 8 -7.23 12.61 -9.60
C ALA A 8 -7.79 11.81 -8.41
N ALA A 9 -8.87 11.06 -8.61
CA ALA A 9 -9.44 10.18 -7.59
C ALA A 9 -8.48 9.02 -7.24
N ALA A 10 -7.88 8.38 -8.24
CA ALA A 10 -6.89 7.32 -8.05
C ALA A 10 -5.65 7.84 -7.30
N ALA A 11 -5.15 9.03 -7.67
CA ALA A 11 -4.05 9.68 -6.95
C ALA A 11 -4.42 10.00 -5.48
N GLY A 12 -5.64 10.48 -5.23
CA GLY A 12 -6.14 10.73 -3.88
C GLY A 12 -6.22 9.45 -3.03
N GLN A 13 -6.73 8.36 -3.61
CA GLN A 13 -6.77 7.05 -2.95
C GLN A 13 -5.37 6.53 -2.63
N LEU A 14 -4.42 6.68 -3.56
CA LEU A 14 -3.03 6.29 -3.35
C LEU A 14 -2.38 7.11 -2.23
N VAL A 15 -2.58 8.43 -2.18
CA VAL A 15 -2.07 9.29 -1.11
C VAL A 15 -2.67 8.92 0.25
N ALA A 16 -3.97 8.64 0.31
CA ALA A 16 -4.63 8.22 1.54
C ALA A 16 -4.12 6.86 2.05
N ALA A 17 -3.97 5.89 1.14
CA ALA A 17 -3.46 4.56 1.46
C ALA A 17 -2.00 4.61 1.95
N THR A 18 -1.13 5.34 1.25
CA THR A 18 0.28 5.51 1.63
C THR A 18 0.43 6.25 2.96
N THR A 19 -0.39 7.29 3.21
CA THR A 19 -0.39 8.00 4.50
C THR A 19 -0.81 7.08 5.65
N THR A 20 -1.85 6.26 5.44
CA THR A 20 -2.32 5.29 6.44
C THR A 20 -1.25 4.25 6.75
N ALA A 21 -0.62 3.67 5.72
CA ALA A 21 0.47 2.70 5.88
C ALA A 21 1.66 3.30 6.66
N ALA A 22 2.05 4.55 6.35
CA ALA A 22 3.12 5.24 7.05
C ALA A 22 2.78 5.49 8.54
N LEU A 23 1.53 5.83 8.85
CA LEU A 23 1.07 6.02 10.23
C LEU A 23 1.09 4.70 11.01
N LEU A 24 0.59 3.60 10.43
CA LEU A 24 0.62 2.28 11.06
C LEU A 24 2.06 1.84 11.36
N ARG A 25 2.97 2.02 10.40
CA ARG A 25 4.41 1.75 10.61
C ARG A 25 5.01 2.62 11.72
N CYS A 26 4.63 3.90 11.79
CA CYS A 26 5.08 4.80 12.86
C CYS A 26 4.58 4.34 14.25
N LEU A 27 3.34 3.87 14.34
CA LEU A 27 2.76 3.36 15.59
C LEU A 27 3.40 2.04 16.01
N LEU A 28 3.72 1.15 15.06
CA LEU A 28 4.48 -0.07 15.31
C LEU A 28 5.87 0.25 15.88
N HIS A 29 6.64 1.12 15.23
CA HIS A 29 7.98 1.52 15.70
C HIS A 29 7.96 2.20 17.08
N LYS A 30 6.84 2.82 17.45
CA LYS A 30 6.65 3.41 18.78
C LYS A 30 6.18 2.41 19.83
N GLY A 31 5.93 1.15 19.45
CA GLY A 31 5.41 0.11 20.34
C GLY A 31 3.94 0.31 20.75
N VAL A 32 3.20 1.17 20.04
CA VAL A 32 1.77 1.39 20.29
C VAL A 32 0.94 0.25 19.70
N LEU A 33 1.38 -0.26 18.55
CA LEU A 33 0.87 -1.47 17.93
C LEU A 33 1.93 -2.56 18.02
N ALA A 34 1.49 -3.80 18.13
CA ALA A 34 2.32 -4.98 17.96
C ALA A 34 2.28 -5.47 16.50
N PRO A 35 3.28 -6.26 16.05
CA PRO A 35 3.31 -6.77 14.67
C PRO A 35 2.04 -7.52 14.25
N HIS A 36 1.39 -8.21 15.20
CA HIS A 36 0.13 -8.91 14.93
C HIS A 36 -1.06 -7.97 14.67
N ASP A 37 -1.04 -6.74 15.19
CA ASP A 37 -2.13 -5.77 15.02
C ASP A 37 -2.22 -5.22 13.59
N ILE A 38 -1.11 -5.24 12.85
CA ILE A 38 -1.02 -4.67 11.50
C ILE A 38 -0.91 -5.73 10.40
N ARG A 39 -0.78 -7.00 10.78
CA ARG A 39 -0.58 -8.11 9.85
C ARG A 39 -1.73 -8.24 8.85
N GLU A 40 -2.98 -8.22 9.32
CA GLU A 40 -4.17 -8.30 8.47
C GLU A 40 -4.25 -7.14 7.47
N ILE A 41 -3.77 -5.95 7.86
CA ILE A 41 -3.75 -4.77 7.00
C ILE A 41 -2.74 -4.95 5.86
N TYR A 42 -1.55 -5.49 6.14
CA TYR A 42 -0.56 -5.77 5.11
C TYR A 42 -1.00 -6.92 4.18
N GLU A 43 -1.62 -7.98 4.72
CA GLU A 43 -2.18 -9.07 3.92
C GLU A 43 -3.31 -8.59 2.99
N ALA A 44 -4.21 -7.73 3.49
CA ALA A 44 -5.24 -7.09 2.67
C ALA A 44 -4.64 -6.15 1.60
N ALA A 45 -3.57 -5.43 1.92
CA ALA A 45 -2.88 -4.58 0.96
C ALA A 45 -2.21 -5.40 -0.16
N LEU A 46 -1.61 -6.55 0.15
CA LEU A 46 -1.05 -7.46 -0.85
C LEU A 46 -2.14 -8.00 -1.79
N LEU A 47 -3.28 -8.41 -1.25
CA LEU A 47 -4.41 -8.90 -2.05
C LEU A 47 -4.91 -7.83 -3.04
N LEU A 48 -5.12 -6.60 -2.57
CA LEU A 48 -5.56 -5.49 -3.43
C LEU A 48 -4.52 -5.17 -4.51
N LEU A 49 -3.24 -5.29 -4.17
CA LEU A 49 -2.13 -5.04 -5.09
C LEU A 49 -2.10 -6.09 -6.21
N GLU A 50 -2.35 -7.36 -5.89
CA GLU A 50 -2.49 -8.44 -6.88
C GLU A 50 -3.69 -8.23 -7.80
N GLU A 51 -4.85 -7.87 -7.25
CA GLU A 51 -6.06 -7.57 -8.04
C GLU A 51 -5.84 -6.42 -9.02
N GLN A 52 -5.19 -5.33 -8.57
CA GLN A 52 -4.92 -4.17 -9.42
C GLN A 52 -3.81 -4.42 -10.45
N GLN A 53 -2.80 -5.23 -10.12
CA GLN A 53 -1.75 -5.59 -11.08
C GLN A 53 -2.33 -6.34 -12.29
N GLY A 54 -3.35 -7.19 -12.09
CA GLY A 54 -4.05 -7.86 -13.18
C GLY A 54 -4.81 -6.91 -14.12
N ALA A 55 -5.20 -5.73 -13.62
CA ALA A 55 -5.95 -4.73 -14.38
C ALA A 55 -5.07 -3.68 -15.10
N ALA A 56 -3.81 -3.50 -14.67
CA ALA A 56 -2.89 -2.49 -15.19
C ALA A 56 -1.45 -3.01 -15.36
N PRO A 57 -1.22 -3.98 -16.27
CA PRO A 57 0.09 -4.62 -16.46
C PRO A 57 1.21 -3.63 -16.87
N GLU A 58 0.87 -2.51 -17.51
CA GLU A 58 1.79 -1.44 -17.89
C GLU A 58 2.46 -0.73 -16.70
N HIS A 59 1.92 -0.89 -15.49
CA HIS A 59 2.45 -0.33 -14.24
C HIS A 59 3.17 -1.36 -13.36
N SER A 60 3.55 -2.52 -13.94
CA SER A 60 4.20 -3.65 -13.25
C SER A 60 5.34 -3.24 -12.30
N ALA A 61 6.22 -2.30 -12.69
CA ALA A 61 7.34 -1.88 -11.85
C ALA A 61 6.90 -1.19 -10.55
N ALA A 62 5.82 -0.40 -10.60
CA ALA A 62 5.28 0.26 -9.41
C ALA A 62 4.63 -0.75 -8.46
N PHE A 63 3.93 -1.75 -9.00
CA PHE A 63 3.37 -2.84 -8.21
C PHE A 63 4.45 -3.69 -7.54
N ILE A 64 5.53 -4.03 -8.25
CA ILE A 64 6.67 -4.78 -7.67
C ILE A 64 7.28 -3.99 -6.50
N ALA A 65 7.58 -2.70 -6.70
CA ALA A 65 8.15 -1.86 -5.65
C ALA A 65 7.22 -1.73 -4.43
N ALA A 66 5.91 -1.59 -4.66
CA ALA A 66 4.93 -1.53 -3.58
C ALA A 66 4.82 -2.86 -2.81
N ARG A 67 4.92 -4.01 -3.50
CA ARG A 67 4.95 -5.34 -2.88
C ARG A 67 6.17 -5.52 -1.97
N GLU A 68 7.36 -5.18 -2.45
CA GLU A 68 8.60 -5.27 -1.66
C GLU A 68 8.51 -4.48 -0.34
N ILE A 69 7.96 -3.26 -0.39
CA ILE A 69 7.77 -2.41 0.79
C ILE A 69 6.80 -3.05 1.81
N ILE A 70 5.70 -3.63 1.33
CA ILE A 70 4.70 -4.27 2.19
C ILE A 70 5.25 -5.55 2.81
N GLU A 71 5.94 -6.37 2.03
CA GLU A 71 6.56 -7.62 2.51
C GLU A 71 7.67 -7.38 3.52
N ASP A 72 8.47 -6.32 3.36
CA ASP A 72 9.44 -5.92 4.39
C ASP A 72 8.75 -5.51 5.69
N GLY A 73 7.61 -4.82 5.61
CA GLY A 73 6.80 -4.48 6.79
C GLY A 73 6.17 -5.68 7.52
N LEU A 74 6.11 -6.86 6.88
CA LEU A 74 5.65 -8.12 7.51
C LEU A 74 6.77 -8.92 8.19
N LYS A 75 8.04 -8.60 7.90
CA LYS A 75 9.21 -9.27 8.47
C LYS A 75 9.67 -8.64 9.79
N ASP A 76 9.35 -7.37 9.99
CA ASP A 76 9.59 -6.56 11.21
C ASP A 76 8.54 -6.81 12.29
#